data_AF-A0A2N0ZJF9-F1
#
_entry.id   AF-A0A2N0ZJF9-F1
#
_cell.length_a   1.000
_cell.length_b   1.000
_cell.length_c   1.000
_cell.angle_alpha   90.00
_cell.angle_beta   90.00
_cell.angle_gamma   90.00
#
_symmetry.space_group_name_H-M   'P 1'
#
loop_
_entity.id
_entity.type
_entity.pdbx_description
1 polymer ?
#
loop_
_entity_poly.entity_id
_entity_poly.type
_entity_poly.pdbx_seq_one_letter_code
_entity_poly.pdbx_strand_id
1 'polypeptide(L)'
;MDSRIEKLIQLTKEKWGLNEYYLHSHSIDQRVTSFNDTYYTLSMEWFPNGAEIEEGLNPDGTASISLNIHSGKYESIIFVGGVSYAAGVCFKDDETHDIIQWVETETGLTNGQDFQLEKEEEGHLYFRQCLNGKPVSPSGYIELRYDDFRRLTFFSVYHQQVPGAVLKEEEFTLSIAEIEELVGEQLQLIHFPNYDEQLITPAYAIEEIYIRNHLKSTIEYTLDDRNRLEIKRLIEWTHPSTGDFEKREMFQRSREYTAEQAFSKESSIDTLPITEMEQEKCISAVEEVVSKLYPAESGKWELKTLHRDNGSIYAVVKSKVQTANIFKRKILVMIDKDSFEPLNYMDTSSMMEMYDAFDQAGEVMISKKQALKKIHKHLELKPIYVYNHQQNAYVLCGMLDCQYAVNAVNGKVVPLADL
;
A
#
# COMPACT_ATOMS: atom_id res chain seq x y z
N MET A 1 -23.35 -25.09 9.55
CA MET A 1 -22.33 -24.34 8.79
C MET A 1 -21.96 -25.21 7.57
N ASP A 2 -21.39 -24.68 6.49
CA ASP A 2 -20.98 -25.53 5.36
C ASP A 2 -19.88 -26.49 5.82
N SER A 3 -20.03 -27.80 5.58
CA SER A 3 -19.10 -28.84 6.07
C SER A 3 -17.62 -28.61 5.71
N ARG A 4 -17.34 -27.93 4.59
CA ARG A 4 -15.98 -27.59 4.17
C ARG A 4 -15.41 -26.46 5.03
N ILE A 5 -16.24 -25.48 5.38
CA ILE A 5 -15.87 -24.42 6.33
C ILE A 5 -15.68 -24.99 7.73
N GLU A 6 -16.56 -25.90 8.18
CA GLU A 6 -16.41 -26.60 9.47
C GLU A 6 -15.06 -27.34 9.56
N LYS A 7 -14.66 -28.00 8.47
CA LYS A 7 -13.37 -28.67 8.37
C LYS A 7 -12.20 -27.69 8.47
N LEU A 8 -12.25 -26.54 7.79
CA LEU A 8 -11.18 -25.52 7.86
C LEU A 8 -11.05 -24.92 9.26
N ILE A 9 -12.18 -24.66 9.92
CA ILE A 9 -12.23 -24.18 11.31
C ILE A 9 -11.59 -25.19 12.26
N GLN A 10 -11.92 -26.48 12.12
CA GLN A 10 -11.35 -27.52 12.96
C GLN A 10 -9.84 -27.69 12.75
N LEU A 11 -9.39 -27.67 11.49
CA LEU A 11 -7.96 -27.68 11.16
C LEU A 11 -7.22 -26.47 11.73
N THR A 12 -7.87 -25.30 11.72
CA THR A 12 -7.35 -24.06 12.33
C THR A 12 -7.17 -24.22 13.82
N LYS A 13 -8.20 -24.72 14.52
CA LYS A 13 -8.15 -24.99 15.96
C LYS A 13 -7.00 -25.91 16.34
N GLU A 14 -6.85 -27.01 15.60
CA GLU A 14 -5.80 -28.01 15.83
C GLU A 14 -4.40 -27.44 15.55
N LYS A 15 -4.20 -26.81 14.38
CA LYS A 15 -2.89 -26.27 13.97
C LYS A 15 -2.36 -25.23 14.97
N TRP A 16 -3.22 -24.32 15.40
CA TRP A 16 -2.82 -23.19 16.24
C TRP A 16 -2.98 -23.48 17.73
N GLY A 17 -3.41 -24.68 18.12
CA GLY A 17 -3.50 -25.06 19.54
C GLY A 17 -4.54 -24.26 20.33
N LEU A 18 -5.69 -23.95 19.71
CA LEU A 18 -6.74 -23.09 20.27
C LEU A 18 -7.70 -23.85 21.21
N ASN A 19 -7.17 -24.71 22.08
CA ASN A 19 -7.98 -25.53 22.99
C ASN A 19 -8.65 -24.70 24.09
N GLU A 20 -7.96 -23.65 24.56
CA GLU A 20 -8.47 -22.69 25.55
C GLU A 20 -9.30 -21.55 24.92
N TYR A 21 -9.85 -21.80 23.72
CA TYR A 21 -10.61 -20.84 22.95
C TYR A 21 -11.91 -21.44 22.43
N TYR A 22 -12.88 -20.57 22.17
CA TYR A 22 -14.06 -20.87 21.37
C TYR A 22 -14.15 -19.95 20.16
N LEU A 23 -14.70 -20.47 19.05
CA LEU A 23 -14.95 -19.65 17.86
C LEU A 23 -16.11 -18.70 18.17
N HIS A 24 -15.84 -17.41 18.15
CA HIS A 24 -16.85 -16.36 18.35
C HIS A 24 -17.57 -16.05 17.04
N SER A 25 -16.81 -15.74 16.00
CA SER A 25 -17.33 -15.34 14.70
C SER A 25 -16.48 -15.92 13.55
N HIS A 26 -17.08 -16.02 12.37
CA HIS A 26 -16.34 -16.23 11.13
C HIS A 26 -17.03 -15.52 9.98
N SER A 27 -16.26 -15.09 8.99
CA SER A 27 -16.74 -14.50 7.75
C SER A 27 -15.91 -14.98 6.57
N ILE A 28 -16.51 -14.92 5.39
CA ILE A 28 -15.80 -15.12 4.13
C ILE A 28 -15.68 -13.77 3.46
N ASP A 29 -14.46 -13.42 3.09
CA ASP A 29 -14.16 -12.18 2.38
C ASP A 29 -13.62 -12.51 0.98
N GLN A 30 -14.06 -11.76 -0.02
CA GLN A 30 -13.49 -11.78 -1.36
C GLN A 30 -12.40 -10.71 -1.45
N ARG A 31 -11.24 -11.07 -2.00
CA ARG A 31 -10.12 -10.17 -2.21
C ARG A 31 -9.66 -10.22 -3.66
N VAL A 32 -9.08 -9.11 -4.10
CA VAL A 32 -8.48 -8.96 -5.43
C VAL A 32 -7.01 -8.64 -5.27
N THR A 33 -6.15 -9.38 -5.96
CA THR A 33 -4.71 -9.10 -5.98
C THR A 33 -4.41 -7.88 -6.84
N SER A 34 -3.20 -7.33 -6.71
CA SER A 34 -2.67 -6.29 -7.61
C SER A 34 -2.65 -6.70 -9.09
N PHE A 35 -2.80 -7.99 -9.38
CA PHE A 35 -2.79 -8.57 -10.73
C PHE A 35 -4.19 -8.96 -11.22
N ASN A 36 -5.26 -8.46 -10.58
CA ASN A 36 -6.66 -8.74 -10.91
C ASN A 36 -7.09 -10.21 -10.74
N ASP A 37 -6.40 -10.97 -9.89
CA ASP A 37 -6.86 -12.31 -9.51
C ASP A 37 -7.79 -12.22 -8.30
N THR A 38 -8.91 -12.95 -8.36
CA THR A 38 -9.84 -13.06 -7.23
C THR A 38 -9.48 -14.27 -6.37
N TYR A 39 -9.47 -14.08 -5.06
CA TYR A 39 -9.37 -15.15 -4.08
C TYR A 39 -10.27 -14.88 -2.89
N TYR A 40 -10.55 -15.92 -2.11
CA TYR A 40 -11.39 -15.83 -0.93
C TYR A 40 -10.62 -16.21 0.33
N THR A 41 -10.89 -15.48 1.40
CA THR A 41 -10.33 -15.74 2.73
C THR A 41 -11.44 -16.10 3.70
N LEU A 42 -11.16 -17.06 4.57
CA LEU A 42 -11.96 -17.35 5.75
C LEU A 42 -11.32 -16.62 6.94
N SER A 43 -12.02 -15.61 7.44
CA SER A 43 -11.66 -14.85 8.64
C SER A 43 -12.36 -15.48 9.84
N MET A 44 -11.63 -15.72 10.93
CA MET A 44 -12.14 -16.37 12.15
C MET A 44 -11.68 -15.58 13.37
N GLU A 45 -12.60 -15.32 14.28
CA GLU A 45 -12.28 -14.73 15.59
C GLU A 45 -12.51 -15.76 16.70
N TRP A 46 -11.48 -16.00 17.49
CA TRP A 46 -11.49 -16.95 18.59
C TRP A 46 -11.27 -16.22 19.90
N PHE A 47 -12.22 -16.32 20.82
CA PHE A 47 -12.12 -15.67 22.12
C PHE A 47 -11.57 -16.67 23.15
N PRO A 48 -10.68 -16.22 24.07
CA PRO A 48 -10.22 -17.06 25.17
C PRO A 48 -11.40 -17.48 26.06
N ASN A 49 -11.32 -18.70 26.60
CA ASN A 49 -12.31 -19.20 27.54
C ASN A 49 -12.37 -18.32 28.80
N GLY A 50 -13.57 -17.81 29.13
CA GLY A 50 -13.79 -17.00 30.32
C GLY A 50 -13.34 -15.54 30.20
N ALA A 51 -13.02 -15.06 28.99
CA ALA A 51 -12.73 -13.65 28.76
C ALA A 51 -13.94 -12.75 29.05
N GLU A 52 -13.69 -11.58 29.66
CA GLU A 52 -14.70 -10.53 29.80
C GLU A 52 -14.85 -9.79 28.47
N ILE A 53 -16.08 -9.70 27.97
CA ILE A 53 -16.38 -9.06 26.68
C ILE A 53 -16.93 -7.67 26.95
N GLU A 54 -16.21 -6.65 26.50
CA GLU A 54 -16.70 -5.28 26.43
C GLU A 54 -17.36 -5.03 25.08
N GLU A 55 -18.44 -4.23 25.07
CA GLU A 55 -19.18 -3.95 23.84
C GLU A 55 -18.30 -3.24 22.82
N GLY A 56 -18.16 -3.84 21.63
CA GLY A 56 -17.40 -3.27 20.52
C GLY A 56 -15.88 -3.50 20.59
N LEU A 57 -15.38 -4.25 21.58
CA LEU A 57 -13.95 -4.56 21.71
C LEU A 57 -13.70 -6.07 21.76
N ASN A 58 -12.68 -6.51 21.02
CA ASN A 58 -12.18 -7.88 21.16
C ASN A 58 -11.35 -7.97 22.44
N PRO A 59 -11.60 -8.97 23.32
CA PRO A 59 -10.86 -9.13 24.56
C PRO A 59 -9.38 -9.46 24.30
N ASP A 60 -8.52 -9.14 25.28
CA ASP A 60 -7.11 -9.47 25.21
C ASP A 60 -6.89 -10.96 24.98
N GLY A 61 -5.97 -11.24 24.07
CA GLY A 61 -5.62 -12.57 23.61
C GLY A 61 -6.61 -13.25 22.68
N THR A 62 -7.65 -12.53 22.21
CA THR A 62 -8.44 -12.94 21.03
C THR A 62 -7.52 -13.29 19.87
N ALA A 63 -7.70 -14.46 19.26
CA ALA A 63 -7.00 -14.84 18.05
C ALA A 63 -7.85 -14.49 16.82
N SER A 64 -7.39 -13.50 16.04
CA SER A 64 -7.93 -13.18 14.72
C SER A 64 -7.09 -13.89 13.66
N ILE A 65 -7.70 -14.81 12.91
CA ILE A 65 -7.01 -15.71 11.98
C ILE A 65 -7.64 -15.60 10.60
N SER A 66 -6.82 -15.37 9.58
CA SER A 66 -7.25 -15.38 8.17
C SER A 66 -6.56 -16.49 7.40
N LEU A 67 -7.36 -17.24 6.64
CA LEU A 67 -6.94 -18.38 5.83
C LEU A 67 -7.39 -18.19 4.38
N ASN A 68 -6.49 -18.39 3.42
CA ASN A 68 -6.88 -18.46 2.02
C ASN A 68 -7.58 -19.81 1.72
N ILE A 69 -8.85 -19.76 1.32
CA ILE A 69 -9.70 -20.95 1.15
C ILE A 69 -9.17 -21.89 0.06
N HIS A 70 -8.43 -21.36 -0.92
CA HIS A 70 -7.98 -22.12 -2.09
C HIS A 70 -6.63 -22.78 -1.91
N SER A 71 -5.68 -22.06 -1.30
CA SER A 71 -4.35 -22.61 -1.04
C SER A 71 -4.30 -23.37 0.28
N GLY A 72 -5.24 -23.10 1.20
CA GLY A 72 -5.21 -23.63 2.57
C GLY A 72 -4.06 -23.05 3.41
N LYS A 73 -3.41 -21.97 2.95
CA LYS A 73 -2.35 -21.27 3.66
C LYS A 73 -2.92 -20.12 4.48
N TYR A 74 -2.36 -19.90 5.67
CA TYR A 74 -2.77 -18.81 6.55
C TYR A 74 -2.13 -17.50 6.09
N GLU A 75 -2.95 -16.46 5.97
CA GLU A 75 -2.48 -15.11 5.64
C GLU A 75 -2.13 -14.33 6.91
N SER A 76 -2.80 -14.63 8.02
CA SER A 76 -2.45 -14.04 9.31
C SER A 76 -2.97 -14.85 10.50
N ILE A 77 -2.28 -14.69 11.63
CA ILE A 77 -2.75 -14.98 12.98
C ILE A 77 -2.29 -13.84 13.90
N ILE A 78 -3.25 -13.18 14.54
CA ILE A 78 -3.01 -12.01 15.38
C ILE A 78 -3.66 -12.25 16.72
N PHE A 79 -2.87 -12.21 17.79
CA PHE A 79 -3.36 -12.24 19.16
C PHE A 79 -3.48 -10.82 19.71
N VAL A 80 -4.71 -10.40 20.02
CA VAL A 80 -5.00 -9.05 20.55
C VAL A 80 -4.21 -8.80 21.82
N GLY A 81 -3.61 -7.61 21.93
CA GLY A 81 -2.76 -7.23 23.07
C GLY A 81 -1.41 -7.94 23.10
N GLY A 82 -1.06 -8.75 22.09
CA GLY A 82 0.17 -9.55 22.10
C GLY A 82 0.17 -10.68 23.13
N VAL A 83 -1.02 -11.12 23.58
CA VAL A 83 -1.17 -12.16 24.59
C VAL A 83 -1.69 -13.44 23.94
N SER A 84 -0.96 -14.55 24.04
CA SER A 84 -1.44 -15.84 23.54
C SER A 84 -1.69 -16.84 24.67
N TYR A 85 -2.86 -17.47 24.67
CA TYR A 85 -3.18 -18.65 25.50
C TYR A 85 -3.10 -19.94 24.70
N ALA A 86 -2.67 -19.85 23.44
CA ALA A 86 -2.64 -20.97 22.54
C ALA A 86 -1.47 -21.90 22.86
N ALA A 87 -1.68 -23.21 22.76
CA ALA A 87 -0.63 -24.22 22.88
C ALA A 87 0.07 -24.50 21.53
N GLY A 88 0.06 -23.51 20.63
CA GLY A 88 0.52 -23.62 19.26
C GLY A 88 2.03 -23.40 19.11
N VAL A 89 2.40 -22.48 18.22
CA VAL A 89 3.79 -22.22 17.83
C VAL A 89 4.57 -21.54 18.97
N CYS A 90 5.69 -22.15 19.36
CA CYS A 90 6.63 -21.65 20.36
C CYS A 90 8.07 -21.93 19.88
N PHE A 91 8.88 -20.89 19.77
CA PHE A 91 10.25 -20.97 19.23
C PHE A 91 11.25 -21.30 20.35
N LYS A 92 11.84 -22.51 20.30
CA LYS A 92 12.60 -23.08 21.42
C LYS A 92 14.00 -22.50 21.61
N ASP A 93 14.65 -22.11 20.51
CA ASP A 93 16.01 -21.57 20.51
C ASP A 93 15.99 -20.13 19.98
N ASP A 94 17.01 -19.34 20.32
CA ASP A 94 17.18 -17.94 19.88
C ASP A 94 17.69 -17.82 18.42
N GLU A 95 17.70 -18.92 17.67
CA GLU A 95 18.21 -18.91 16.32
C GLU A 95 17.14 -18.38 15.35
N THR A 96 17.37 -17.17 14.82
CA THR A 96 16.64 -16.60 13.67
C THR A 96 16.48 -17.61 12.52
N HIS A 97 17.41 -18.56 12.40
CA HIS A 97 17.34 -19.66 11.44
C HIS A 97 16.09 -20.54 11.61
N ASP A 98 15.70 -20.89 12.83
CA ASP A 98 14.51 -21.73 13.09
C ASP A 98 13.23 -21.00 12.71
N ILE A 99 13.17 -19.70 12.99
CA ILE A 99 12.04 -18.85 12.61
C ILE A 99 11.95 -18.77 11.08
N ILE A 100 13.07 -18.58 10.39
CA ILE A 100 13.13 -18.59 8.93
C ILE A 100 12.60 -19.93 8.39
N GLN A 101 13.08 -21.07 8.91
CA GLN A 101 12.64 -22.38 8.46
C GLN A 101 11.14 -22.62 8.71
N TRP A 102 10.62 -22.11 9.83
CA TRP A 102 9.20 -22.12 10.13
C TRP A 102 8.41 -21.29 9.10
N VAL A 103 8.89 -20.08 8.76
CA VAL A 103 8.27 -19.23 7.72
C VAL A 103 8.30 -19.92 6.36
N GLU A 104 9.41 -20.54 5.96
CA GLU A 104 9.50 -21.29 4.70
C GLU A 104 8.49 -22.45 4.67
N THR A 105 8.32 -23.15 5.79
CA THR A 105 7.35 -24.23 5.92
C THR A 105 5.90 -23.73 5.84
N GLU A 106 5.60 -22.63 6.53
CA GLU A 106 4.25 -22.07 6.61
C GLU A 106 3.81 -21.45 5.28
N THR A 107 4.73 -20.76 4.61
CA THR A 107 4.43 -19.99 3.40
C THR A 107 4.72 -20.77 2.12
N GLY A 108 5.60 -21.78 2.17
CA GLY A 108 6.15 -22.44 1.00
C GLY A 108 7.09 -21.56 0.17
N LEU A 109 7.50 -20.41 0.70
CA LEU A 109 8.50 -19.52 0.10
C LEU A 109 9.89 -19.92 0.57
N THR A 110 10.93 -19.53 -0.17
CA THR A 110 12.33 -19.86 0.13
C THR A 110 13.13 -18.60 0.49
N ASN A 111 13.85 -18.63 1.60
CA ASN A 111 14.71 -17.52 2.04
C ASN A 111 15.87 -17.29 1.07
N GLY A 112 16.15 -16.02 0.78
CA GLY A 112 17.11 -15.57 -0.23
C GLY A 112 16.66 -15.75 -1.69
N GLN A 113 15.54 -16.46 -1.94
CA GLN A 113 14.95 -16.56 -3.28
C GLN A 113 13.69 -15.71 -3.39
N ASP A 114 12.72 -15.93 -2.49
CA ASP A 114 11.39 -15.30 -2.51
C ASP A 114 11.22 -14.22 -1.42
N PHE A 115 11.95 -14.35 -0.32
CA PHE A 115 11.99 -13.36 0.76
C PHE A 115 13.35 -13.34 1.46
N GLN A 116 13.63 -12.27 2.21
CA GLN A 116 14.82 -12.17 3.04
C GLN A 116 14.54 -11.33 4.29
N LEU A 117 15.28 -11.58 5.37
CA LEU A 117 15.21 -10.78 6.59
C LEU A 117 15.65 -9.35 6.29
N GLU A 118 14.78 -8.37 6.58
CA GLU A 118 15.07 -6.94 6.42
C GLU A 118 15.33 -6.27 7.76
N LYS A 119 14.62 -6.68 8.82
CA LYS A 119 14.80 -6.13 10.16
C LYS A 119 14.59 -7.20 11.23
N GLU A 120 15.44 -7.17 12.25
CA GLU A 120 15.35 -8.01 13.44
C GLU A 120 15.42 -7.12 14.68
N GLU A 121 14.41 -7.23 15.54
CA GLU A 121 14.31 -6.60 16.85
C GLU A 121 13.94 -7.67 17.88
N GLU A 122 14.12 -7.37 19.17
CA GLU A 122 13.71 -8.28 20.24
C GLU A 122 12.20 -8.60 20.10
N GLY A 123 11.86 -9.88 19.96
CA GLY A 123 10.47 -10.32 19.81
C GLY A 123 9.84 -10.04 18.43
N HIS A 124 10.57 -9.51 17.44
CA HIS A 124 9.98 -9.03 16.20
C HIS A 124 10.92 -9.20 14.99
N LEU A 125 10.44 -9.91 13.96
CA LEU A 125 11.15 -10.09 12.70
C LEU A 125 10.30 -9.57 11.54
N TYR A 126 10.95 -8.84 10.65
CA TYR A 126 10.37 -8.34 9.41
C TYR A 126 11.15 -8.87 8.21
N PHE A 127 10.46 -9.55 7.32
CA PHE A 127 10.99 -10.06 6.07
C PHE A 127 10.39 -9.32 4.90
N ARG A 128 11.21 -9.08 3.88
CA ARG A 128 10.80 -8.44 2.64
C ARG A 128 10.83 -9.42 1.49
N GLN A 129 9.89 -9.29 0.56
CA GLN A 129 9.92 -10.05 -0.68
C GLN A 129 11.17 -9.73 -1.51
N CYS A 130 11.75 -10.76 -2.11
CA CYS A 130 12.85 -10.64 -3.06
C CYS A 130 12.65 -11.59 -4.24
N LEU A 131 13.43 -11.38 -5.31
CA LEU A 131 13.64 -12.35 -6.38
C LEU A 131 15.14 -12.56 -6.54
N ASN A 132 15.60 -13.78 -6.28
CA ASN A 132 17.02 -14.17 -6.32
C ASN A 132 17.90 -13.20 -5.49
N GLY A 133 17.45 -12.91 -4.25
CA GLY A 133 18.12 -12.04 -3.28
C GLY A 133 18.07 -10.54 -3.59
N LYS A 134 17.37 -10.13 -4.65
CA LYS A 134 17.18 -8.70 -4.98
C LYS A 134 15.78 -8.25 -4.57
N PRO A 135 15.62 -7.06 -3.97
CA PRO A 135 14.31 -6.54 -3.63
C PRO A 135 13.42 -6.43 -4.87
N VAL A 136 12.10 -6.45 -4.64
CA VAL A 136 11.10 -6.22 -5.67
C VAL A 136 10.24 -4.99 -5.38
N SER A 137 9.69 -4.40 -6.44
CA SER A 137 8.60 -3.43 -6.40
C SER A 137 7.49 -3.84 -7.37
N PRO A 138 6.22 -3.84 -6.94
CA PRO A 138 5.82 -3.70 -5.53
C PRO A 138 6.36 -4.81 -4.63
N SER A 139 6.45 -4.50 -3.33
CA SER A 139 7.03 -5.40 -2.35
C SER A 139 5.94 -6.09 -1.54
N GLY A 140 6.06 -7.41 -1.42
CA GLY A 140 5.48 -8.16 -0.33
C GLY A 140 6.33 -8.08 0.95
N TYR A 141 5.74 -8.50 2.06
CA TYR A 141 6.39 -8.60 3.36
C TYR A 141 5.80 -9.75 4.20
N ILE A 142 6.59 -10.21 5.16
CA ILE A 142 6.18 -11.14 6.21
C ILE A 142 6.58 -10.50 7.52
N GLU A 143 5.63 -10.38 8.44
CA GLU A 143 5.88 -9.87 9.78
C GLU A 143 5.55 -10.95 10.79
N LEU A 144 6.44 -11.09 11.78
CA LEU A 144 6.33 -12.10 12.83
C LEU A 144 6.70 -11.48 14.18
N ARG A 145 5.87 -11.71 15.20
CA ARG A 145 6.15 -11.33 16.59
C ARG A 145 5.90 -12.48 17.54
N TYR A 146 6.67 -12.52 18.61
CA TYR A 146 6.54 -13.47 19.71
C TYR A 146 6.73 -12.80 21.06
N ASP A 147 6.17 -13.40 22.12
CA ASP A 147 6.29 -12.89 23.48
C ASP A 147 7.57 -13.37 24.20
N ASP A 148 7.74 -12.94 25.45
CA ASP A 148 8.88 -13.33 26.32
C ASP A 148 8.97 -14.86 26.56
N PHE A 149 7.86 -15.59 26.36
CA PHE A 149 7.81 -17.05 26.41
C PHE A 149 7.99 -17.69 25.03
N ARG A 150 8.41 -16.89 24.03
CA ARG A 150 8.67 -17.27 22.65
C ARG A 150 7.44 -17.83 21.93
N ARG A 151 6.24 -17.54 22.42
CA ARG A 151 4.97 -17.95 21.79
C ARG A 151 4.64 -16.98 20.69
N LEU A 152 4.18 -17.48 19.54
CA LEU A 152 3.75 -16.64 18.44
C LEU A 152 2.55 -15.77 18.86
N THR A 153 2.68 -14.46 18.70
CA THR A 153 1.63 -13.47 19.01
C THR A 153 1.15 -12.74 17.77
N PHE A 154 1.98 -12.69 16.73
CA PHE A 154 1.63 -12.09 15.45
C PHE A 154 2.33 -12.83 14.32
N PHE A 155 1.60 -13.13 13.27
CA PHE A 155 2.14 -13.50 11.98
C PHE A 155 1.23 -12.95 10.89
N SER A 156 1.81 -12.32 9.89
CA SER A 156 1.09 -11.91 8.69
C SER A 156 1.98 -12.02 7.47
N VAL A 157 1.40 -12.49 6.37
CA VAL A 157 2.06 -12.61 5.07
C VAL A 157 1.28 -11.79 4.07
N TYR A 158 1.94 -10.80 3.51
CA TYR A 158 1.50 -10.12 2.31
C TYR A 158 2.48 -10.45 1.19
N HIS A 159 2.16 -11.45 0.36
CA HIS A 159 3.02 -11.86 -0.73
C HIS A 159 2.33 -11.65 -2.09
N GLN A 160 3.02 -10.94 -2.99
CA GLN A 160 2.55 -10.71 -4.35
C GLN A 160 3.37 -11.58 -5.31
N GLN A 161 2.91 -12.80 -5.60
CA GLN A 161 3.48 -13.58 -6.70
C GLN A 161 2.67 -13.29 -7.97
N VAL A 162 3.37 -13.05 -9.09
CA VAL A 162 2.73 -12.96 -10.41
C VAL A 162 2.89 -14.29 -11.12
N PRO A 163 1.83 -15.10 -11.24
CA PRO A 163 1.91 -16.36 -11.96
C PRO A 163 2.32 -16.14 -13.42
N GLY A 164 3.42 -16.76 -13.83
CA GLY A 164 3.90 -16.71 -15.22
C GLY A 164 4.61 -15.41 -15.62
N ALA A 165 4.87 -14.48 -14.70
CA ALA A 165 5.74 -13.35 -15.00
C ALA A 165 7.15 -13.81 -15.37
N VAL A 166 7.70 -13.20 -16.42
CA VAL A 166 9.07 -13.49 -16.84
C VAL A 166 10.03 -12.64 -16.02
N LEU A 167 11.04 -13.27 -15.41
CA LEU A 167 12.18 -12.55 -14.84
C LEU A 167 13.17 -12.24 -15.96
N LYS A 168 13.43 -10.95 -16.21
CA LYS A 168 14.51 -10.54 -17.12
C LYS A 168 15.79 -10.37 -16.33
N GLU A 169 16.61 -11.41 -16.32
CA GLU A 169 17.93 -11.36 -15.70
C GLU A 169 18.88 -10.50 -16.52
N GLU A 170 19.51 -9.54 -15.85
CA GLU A 170 20.46 -8.58 -16.40
C GLU A 170 21.55 -8.32 -15.35
N GLU A 171 22.73 -7.87 -15.79
CA GLU A 171 23.75 -7.35 -14.87
C GLU A 171 23.44 -5.89 -14.55
N PHE A 172 23.49 -5.51 -13.27
CA PHE A 172 23.26 -4.13 -12.86
C PHE A 172 24.47 -3.26 -13.22
N THR A 173 24.28 -2.26 -14.07
CA THR A 173 25.37 -1.42 -14.59
C THR A 173 25.27 0.05 -14.22
N LEU A 174 24.14 0.52 -13.71
CA LEU A 174 23.92 1.95 -13.44
C LEU A 174 24.82 2.47 -12.31
N SER A 175 25.35 3.67 -12.51
CA SER A 175 26.05 4.44 -11.49
C SER A 175 25.47 5.85 -11.36
N ILE A 176 25.61 6.46 -10.17
CA ILE A 176 25.15 7.83 -9.90
C ILE A 176 25.77 8.83 -10.90
N ALA A 177 27.04 8.63 -11.28
CA ALA A 177 27.73 9.49 -12.23
C ALA A 177 27.09 9.47 -13.63
N GLU A 178 26.52 8.34 -14.05
CA GLU A 178 25.85 8.23 -15.35
C GLU A 178 24.46 8.85 -15.37
N ILE A 179 23.85 9.05 -14.20
CA ILE A 179 22.49 9.60 -14.03
C ILE A 179 22.49 10.99 -13.38
N GLU A 180 23.63 11.69 -13.35
CA GLU A 180 23.76 12.99 -12.66
C GLU A 180 22.74 14.03 -13.14
N GLU A 181 22.48 14.08 -14.45
CA GLU A 181 21.44 14.95 -15.03
C GLU A 181 20.05 14.63 -14.48
N LEU A 182 19.69 13.35 -14.42
CA LEU A 182 18.43 12.88 -13.89
C LEU A 182 18.30 13.18 -12.39
N VAL A 183 19.36 12.97 -11.60
CA VAL A 183 19.40 13.38 -10.18
C VAL A 183 19.13 14.88 -10.05
N GLY A 184 19.74 15.68 -10.92
CA GLY A 184 19.50 17.10 -11.01
C GLY A 184 18.05 17.44 -11.32
N GLU A 185 17.39 16.72 -12.23
CA GLU A 185 15.97 16.89 -12.53
C GLU A 185 15.07 16.53 -11.35
N GLN A 186 15.34 15.39 -10.69
CA GLN A 186 14.57 14.87 -9.56
C GLN A 186 14.71 15.67 -8.26
N LEU A 187 15.80 16.42 -8.09
CA LEU A 187 15.97 17.26 -6.90
C LEU A 187 14.97 18.43 -6.94
N GLN A 188 13.94 18.38 -6.11
CA GLN A 188 12.88 19.39 -6.07
C GLN A 188 12.94 20.18 -4.77
N LEU A 189 12.52 21.46 -4.84
CA LEU A 189 12.27 22.24 -3.64
C LEU A 189 10.89 21.84 -3.10
N ILE A 190 10.88 21.30 -1.90
CA ILE A 190 9.69 20.79 -1.21
C ILE A 190 9.55 21.52 0.12
N HIS A 191 8.32 21.89 0.47
CA HIS A 191 7.96 22.48 1.75
C HIS A 191 7.45 21.38 2.67
N PHE A 192 8.21 21.11 3.72
CA PHE A 192 7.94 20.10 4.73
C PHE A 192 7.28 20.75 5.94
N PRO A 193 6.06 20.34 6.33
CA PRO A 193 5.45 20.80 7.56
C PRO A 193 5.95 20.01 8.77
N ASN A 194 6.51 20.71 9.76
CA ASN A 194 6.89 20.15 11.06
C ASN A 194 5.81 20.48 12.09
N TYR A 195 5.13 19.45 12.60
CA TYR A 195 4.03 19.62 13.54
C TYR A 195 4.48 20.13 14.92
N ASP A 196 5.62 19.63 15.41
CA ASP A 196 6.14 19.96 16.74
C ASP A 196 6.59 21.42 16.82
N GLU A 197 7.20 21.92 15.75
CA GLU A 197 7.66 23.31 15.65
C GLU A 197 6.59 24.26 15.09
N GLN A 198 5.51 23.73 14.50
CA GLN A 198 4.50 24.49 13.73
C GLN A 198 5.13 25.35 12.62
N LEU A 199 6.16 24.78 11.97
CA LEU A 199 6.93 25.45 10.93
C LEU A 199 6.85 24.72 9.60
N ILE A 200 6.86 25.48 8.51
CA ILE A 200 7.05 24.97 7.16
C ILE A 200 8.51 25.22 6.76
N THR A 201 9.27 24.14 6.60
CA THR A 201 10.68 24.18 6.22
C THR A 201 10.85 23.88 4.74
N PRO A 202 11.35 24.84 3.93
CA PRO A 202 11.72 24.56 2.55
C PRO A 202 13.03 23.76 2.52
N ALA A 203 13.05 22.64 1.81
CA ALA A 203 14.24 21.82 1.61
C ALA A 203 14.30 21.23 0.20
N TYR A 204 15.52 21.02 -0.29
CA TYR A 204 15.75 20.29 -1.54
C TYR A 204 15.87 18.79 -1.26
N ALA A 205 14.96 18.00 -1.82
CA ALA A 205 14.90 16.55 -1.65
C ALA A 205 14.59 15.84 -2.97
N ILE A 206 14.78 14.52 -3.00
CA ILE A 206 14.53 13.66 -4.15
C ILE A 206 13.44 12.67 -3.74
N GLU A 207 12.40 12.54 -4.58
CA GLU A 207 11.42 11.45 -4.46
C GLU A 207 12.05 10.14 -4.96
N GLU A 208 11.69 9.01 -4.35
CA GLU A 208 12.12 7.69 -4.82
C GLU A 208 11.66 7.48 -6.27
N ILE A 209 12.60 7.09 -7.14
CA ILE A 209 12.30 6.74 -8.53
C ILE A 209 13.02 5.47 -8.94
N TYR A 210 12.44 4.77 -9.92
CA TYR A 210 13.07 3.64 -10.58
C TYR A 210 13.63 4.03 -11.93
N ILE A 211 14.87 3.64 -12.21
CA ILE A 211 15.59 3.95 -13.43
C ILE A 211 15.89 2.65 -14.16
N ARG A 212 15.44 2.52 -15.41
CA ARG A 212 15.75 1.33 -16.22
C ARG A 212 17.25 1.18 -16.41
N ASN A 213 17.76 -0.04 -16.19
CA ASN A 213 19.18 -0.37 -16.21
C ASN A 213 19.93 0.08 -17.49
N HIS A 214 19.27 0.01 -18.65
CA HIS A 214 19.91 0.30 -19.96
C HIS A 214 19.39 1.53 -20.71
N LEU A 215 18.23 2.08 -20.33
CA LEU A 215 17.54 3.11 -21.13
C LEU A 215 17.49 4.49 -20.48
N LYS A 216 17.97 4.62 -19.23
CA LYS A 216 17.86 5.84 -18.40
C LYS A 216 16.46 6.46 -18.33
N SER A 217 15.43 5.76 -18.81
CA SER A 217 14.04 6.16 -18.64
C SER A 217 13.58 5.76 -17.25
N THR A 218 12.71 6.59 -16.69
CA THR A 218 12.17 6.38 -15.36
C THR A 218 10.88 5.56 -15.40
N ILE A 219 10.64 4.84 -14.32
CA ILE A 219 9.35 4.26 -13.96
C ILE A 219 8.96 4.97 -12.66
N GLU A 220 7.81 5.64 -12.67
CA GLU A 220 7.31 6.33 -11.47
C GLU A 220 7.00 5.31 -10.36
N TYR A 221 7.45 5.61 -9.14
CA TYR A 221 7.01 4.89 -7.96
C TYR A 221 5.52 5.14 -7.73
N THR A 222 4.73 4.08 -7.57
CA THR A 222 3.30 4.20 -7.24
C THR A 222 3.00 3.31 -6.05
N LEU A 223 2.43 3.89 -4.98
CA LEU A 223 2.01 3.17 -3.76
C LEU A 223 0.79 2.25 -3.97
N ASP A 224 0.16 2.31 -5.15
CA ASP A 224 -1.05 1.57 -5.45
C ASP A 224 -0.85 0.76 -6.73
N ASP A 225 -0.69 -0.55 -6.53
CA ASP A 225 -0.39 -1.54 -7.56
C ASP A 225 -1.63 -2.09 -8.26
N ARG A 226 -2.82 -1.60 -7.91
CA ARG A 226 -4.05 -2.07 -8.55
C ARG A 226 -4.02 -1.71 -10.02
N ASN A 227 -4.56 -2.59 -10.85
CA ASN A 227 -4.69 -2.36 -12.28
C ASN A 227 -5.60 -1.15 -12.54
N ARG A 228 -4.97 -0.01 -12.77
CA ARG A 228 -5.61 1.28 -12.98
C ARG A 228 -5.62 1.60 -14.47
N LEU A 229 -6.81 1.90 -14.97
CA LEU A 229 -6.96 2.39 -16.33
C LEU A 229 -6.50 3.84 -16.39
N GLU A 230 -5.43 4.13 -17.14
CA GLU A 230 -5.01 5.50 -17.41
C GLU A 230 -5.98 6.20 -18.38
N ILE A 231 -6.46 7.39 -18.00
CA ILE A 231 -7.41 8.18 -18.81
C ILE A 231 -6.81 9.51 -19.29
N LYS A 232 -5.86 10.10 -18.53
CA LYS A 232 -5.14 11.35 -18.86
C LYS A 232 -6.04 12.42 -19.51
N ARG A 233 -7.19 12.71 -18.89
CA ARG A 233 -8.21 13.65 -19.42
C ARG A 233 -8.24 14.94 -18.62
N LEU A 234 -8.10 16.08 -19.31
CA LEU A 234 -8.31 17.40 -18.72
C LEU A 234 -9.80 17.61 -18.43
N ILE A 235 -10.10 18.10 -17.22
CA ILE A 235 -11.47 18.35 -16.76
C ILE A 235 -11.78 19.83 -16.97
N GLU A 236 -12.75 20.10 -17.83
CA GLU A 236 -13.14 21.46 -18.24
C GLU A 236 -14.67 21.58 -18.25
N TRP A 237 -15.17 22.73 -17.83
CA TRP A 237 -16.58 23.09 -17.91
C TRP A 237 -16.73 24.55 -18.33
N THR A 238 -17.81 24.84 -19.06
CA THR A 238 -18.21 26.20 -19.46
C THR A 238 -19.04 26.89 -18.39
N HIS A 239 -19.89 26.12 -17.71
CA HIS A 239 -20.68 26.56 -16.58
C HIS A 239 -20.47 25.58 -15.42
N PRO A 240 -20.11 26.05 -14.22
CA PRO A 240 -19.95 25.16 -13.09
C PRO A 240 -21.30 24.56 -12.71
N SER A 241 -21.27 23.31 -12.26
CA SER A 241 -22.45 22.67 -11.68
C SER A 241 -22.93 23.45 -10.46
N THR A 242 -24.25 23.56 -10.30
CA THR A 242 -24.85 24.32 -9.22
C THR A 242 -25.13 23.45 -7.98
N GLY A 243 -25.10 24.10 -6.81
CA GLY A 243 -25.40 23.48 -5.52
C GLY A 243 -24.20 22.79 -4.88
N ASP A 244 -24.32 22.50 -3.59
CA ASP A 244 -23.30 21.76 -2.85
C ASP A 244 -23.33 20.27 -3.22
N PHE A 245 -22.17 19.62 -3.12
CA PHE A 245 -22.10 18.18 -3.27
C PHE A 245 -22.51 17.49 -1.96
N GLU A 246 -23.62 16.75 -1.99
CA GLU A 246 -24.07 15.95 -0.86
C GLU A 246 -23.37 14.58 -0.88
N LYS A 247 -22.49 14.34 0.10
CA LYS A 247 -21.83 13.04 0.28
C LYS A 247 -22.86 12.01 0.72
N ARG A 248 -22.96 10.90 -0.01
CA ARG A 248 -23.78 9.75 0.37
C ARG A 248 -22.94 8.82 1.25
N GLU A 249 -23.57 8.25 2.28
CA GLU A 249 -22.94 7.21 3.09
C GLU A 249 -22.54 6.04 2.21
N MET A 250 -21.24 5.74 2.23
CA MET A 250 -20.75 4.51 1.65
C MET A 250 -20.95 3.42 2.68
N PHE A 251 -22.12 2.78 2.65
CA PHE A 251 -22.23 1.47 3.28
C PHE A 251 -21.24 0.57 2.55
N GLN A 252 -20.15 0.19 3.23
CA GLN A 252 -19.55 -1.10 2.96
C GLN A 252 -20.70 -2.08 3.16
N ARG A 253 -21.41 -2.43 2.08
CA ARG A 253 -22.31 -3.58 2.14
C ARG A 253 -21.40 -4.70 2.59
N SER A 254 -21.61 -5.20 3.81
CA SER A 254 -20.99 -6.44 4.26
C SER A 254 -21.43 -7.48 3.24
N ARG A 255 -20.56 -7.71 2.25
CA ARG A 255 -20.82 -8.71 1.23
C ARG A 255 -20.58 -10.02 1.94
N GLU A 256 -21.65 -10.58 2.47
CA GLU A 256 -21.62 -11.94 2.98
C GLU A 256 -21.47 -12.86 1.77
N TYR A 257 -20.29 -13.43 1.61
CA TYR A 257 -20.00 -14.40 0.56
C TYR A 257 -20.36 -15.81 1.05
N THR A 258 -21.07 -16.57 0.21
CA THR A 258 -21.40 -17.96 0.59
C THR A 258 -20.22 -18.90 0.39
N ALA A 259 -20.26 -20.07 1.03
CA ALA A 259 -19.26 -21.10 0.81
C ALA A 259 -19.21 -21.55 -0.66
N GLU A 260 -20.35 -21.64 -1.34
CA GLU A 260 -20.41 -21.98 -2.76
C GLU A 260 -19.67 -20.97 -3.63
N GLN A 261 -19.89 -19.68 -3.43
CA GLN A 261 -19.18 -18.61 -4.15
C GLN A 261 -17.68 -18.68 -3.88
N ALA A 262 -17.31 -18.85 -2.60
CA ALA A 262 -15.94 -18.95 -2.19
C ALA A 262 -15.24 -20.14 -2.86
N PHE A 263 -15.72 -21.37 -2.65
CA PHE A 263 -15.06 -22.57 -3.18
C PHE A 263 -15.11 -22.68 -4.71
N SER A 264 -16.05 -22.02 -5.38
CA SER A 264 -16.10 -21.97 -6.85
C SER A 264 -15.17 -20.91 -7.47
N LYS A 265 -14.48 -20.09 -6.65
CA LYS A 265 -13.66 -18.96 -7.12
C LYS A 265 -14.46 -17.98 -7.96
N GLU A 266 -15.69 -17.65 -7.57
CA GLU A 266 -16.48 -16.65 -8.30
C GLU A 266 -15.68 -15.34 -8.40
N SER A 267 -15.44 -14.87 -9.62
CA SER A 267 -14.63 -13.66 -9.88
C SER A 267 -15.26 -12.42 -9.27
N SER A 268 -14.44 -11.53 -8.75
CA SER A 268 -14.90 -10.23 -8.28
C SER A 268 -15.34 -9.37 -9.45
N ILE A 269 -16.39 -8.59 -9.24
CA ILE A 269 -16.77 -7.53 -10.17
C ILE A 269 -15.66 -6.49 -10.35
N ASP A 270 -14.76 -6.37 -9.37
CA ASP A 270 -13.66 -5.42 -9.40
C ASP A 270 -12.57 -5.82 -10.39
N THR A 271 -12.52 -7.08 -10.83
CA THR A 271 -11.58 -7.52 -11.87
C THR A 271 -12.07 -7.20 -13.29
N LEU A 272 -13.32 -6.77 -13.46
CA LEU A 272 -13.85 -6.44 -14.77
C LEU A 272 -13.18 -5.18 -15.33
N PRO A 273 -12.89 -5.12 -16.64
CA PRO A 273 -12.34 -3.94 -17.29
C PRO A 273 -13.37 -2.81 -17.35
N ILE A 274 -12.93 -1.55 -17.25
CA ILE A 274 -13.81 -0.39 -17.41
C ILE A 274 -13.96 -0.09 -18.91
N THR A 275 -15.17 -0.23 -19.43
CA THR A 275 -15.48 -0.04 -20.85
C THR A 275 -15.46 1.44 -21.25
N GLU A 276 -15.29 1.76 -22.53
CA GLU A 276 -15.29 3.14 -23.02
C GLU A 276 -16.58 3.90 -22.66
N MET A 277 -17.73 3.22 -22.73
CA MET A 277 -19.01 3.81 -22.32
C MET A 277 -19.04 4.17 -20.83
N GLU A 278 -18.44 3.34 -19.97
CA GLU A 278 -18.34 3.62 -18.54
C GLU A 278 -17.35 4.75 -18.26
N GLN A 279 -16.25 4.82 -19.02
CA GLN A 279 -15.26 5.90 -18.92
C GLN A 279 -15.92 7.27 -19.16
N GLU A 280 -16.69 7.42 -20.24
CA GLU A 280 -17.39 8.67 -20.57
C GLU A 280 -18.36 9.09 -19.45
N LYS A 281 -19.13 8.14 -18.91
CA LYS A 281 -20.03 8.43 -17.78
C LYS A 281 -19.27 8.83 -16.52
N CYS A 282 -18.15 8.16 -16.23
CA CYS A 282 -17.30 8.51 -15.09
C CYS A 282 -16.65 9.88 -15.27
N ILE A 283 -16.25 10.26 -16.49
CA ILE A 283 -15.74 11.59 -16.80
C ILE A 283 -16.80 12.64 -16.48
N SER A 284 -18.05 12.45 -16.92
CA SER A 284 -19.14 13.36 -16.58
C SER A 284 -19.40 13.46 -15.07
N ALA A 285 -19.36 12.33 -14.35
CA ALA A 285 -19.51 12.33 -12.88
C ALA A 285 -18.36 13.09 -12.18
N VAL A 286 -17.13 12.94 -12.69
CA VAL A 286 -15.96 13.69 -12.19
C VAL A 286 -16.09 15.18 -12.50
N GLU A 287 -16.50 15.56 -13.70
CA GLU A 287 -16.77 16.95 -14.08
C GLU A 287 -17.81 17.58 -13.15
N GLU A 288 -18.91 16.87 -12.84
CA GLU A 288 -19.92 17.33 -11.90
C GLU A 288 -19.32 17.61 -10.51
N VAL A 289 -18.61 16.63 -9.94
CA VAL A 289 -18.03 16.76 -8.59
C VAL A 289 -17.02 17.89 -8.54
N VAL A 290 -16.04 17.91 -9.45
CA VAL A 290 -14.95 18.88 -9.43
C VAL A 290 -15.48 20.30 -9.69
N SER A 291 -16.45 20.46 -10.59
CA SER A 291 -17.04 21.77 -10.86
C SER A 291 -17.89 22.31 -9.71
N LYS A 292 -18.50 21.45 -8.88
CA LYS A 292 -19.17 21.85 -7.62
C LYS A 292 -18.16 22.27 -6.55
N LEU A 293 -17.11 21.48 -6.35
CA LEU A 293 -16.11 21.74 -5.31
C LEU A 293 -15.26 22.97 -5.64
N TYR A 294 -14.89 23.14 -6.92
CA TYR A 294 -13.92 24.15 -7.35
C TYR A 294 -14.38 24.89 -8.61
N PRO A 295 -15.48 25.64 -8.56
CA PRO A 295 -16.15 26.21 -9.73
C PRO A 295 -15.27 27.15 -10.59
N ALA A 296 -14.26 27.79 -9.98
CA ALA A 296 -13.32 28.69 -10.64
C ALA A 296 -12.04 28.01 -11.18
N GLU A 297 -11.96 26.68 -11.12
CA GLU A 297 -10.77 25.90 -11.45
C GLU A 297 -10.90 25.04 -12.71
N SER A 298 -11.81 25.40 -13.62
CA SER A 298 -11.94 24.75 -14.94
C SER A 298 -10.58 24.68 -15.65
N GLY A 299 -10.22 23.50 -16.17
CA GLY A 299 -8.95 23.25 -16.85
C GLY A 299 -7.73 23.11 -15.94
N LYS A 300 -7.87 23.21 -14.61
CA LYS A 300 -6.77 23.01 -13.65
C LYS A 300 -6.63 21.56 -13.19
N TRP A 301 -7.57 20.69 -13.53
CA TRP A 301 -7.66 19.33 -13.02
C TRP A 301 -7.54 18.29 -14.14
N GLU A 302 -6.88 17.18 -13.85
CA GLU A 302 -6.71 16.07 -14.78
C GLU A 302 -7.17 14.76 -14.12
N LEU A 303 -8.12 14.08 -14.74
CA LEU A 303 -8.46 12.70 -14.41
C LEU A 303 -7.31 11.81 -14.87
N LYS A 304 -6.58 11.27 -13.90
CA LYS A 304 -5.41 10.42 -14.13
C LYS A 304 -5.82 8.98 -14.41
N THR A 305 -6.61 8.40 -13.51
CA THR A 305 -6.93 6.97 -13.55
C THR A 305 -8.35 6.66 -13.10
N LEU A 306 -8.89 5.55 -13.63
CA LEU A 306 -10.09 4.88 -13.13
C LEU A 306 -9.75 3.45 -12.69
N HIS A 307 -10.41 2.95 -11.65
CA HIS A 307 -10.31 1.55 -11.22
C HIS A 307 -11.58 1.12 -10.47
N ARG A 308 -11.85 -0.18 -10.43
CA ARG A 308 -12.90 -0.73 -9.57
C ARG A 308 -12.32 -1.12 -8.23
N ASP A 309 -13.09 -0.88 -7.17
CA ASP A 309 -12.78 -1.35 -5.83
C ASP A 309 -14.08 -1.46 -5.02
N ASN A 310 -14.23 -2.52 -4.24
CA ASN A 310 -15.38 -2.76 -3.37
C ASN A 310 -16.74 -2.59 -4.07
N GLY A 311 -16.83 -2.89 -5.37
CA GLY A 311 -18.04 -2.71 -6.17
C GLY A 311 -18.37 -1.30 -6.64
N SER A 312 -17.47 -0.34 -6.49
CA SER A 312 -17.62 1.02 -7.00
C SER A 312 -16.50 1.33 -7.98
N ILE A 313 -16.67 2.40 -8.77
CA ILE A 313 -15.63 2.94 -9.63
C ILE A 313 -14.98 4.14 -8.93
N TYR A 314 -13.66 4.13 -8.85
CA TYR A 314 -12.86 5.16 -8.21
C TYR A 314 -12.07 5.94 -9.25
N ALA A 315 -12.28 7.26 -9.25
CA ALA A 315 -11.59 8.19 -10.13
C ALA A 315 -10.55 9.02 -9.37
N VAL A 316 -9.30 8.94 -9.80
CA VAL A 316 -8.19 9.74 -9.25
C VAL A 316 -8.00 10.98 -10.10
N VAL A 317 -8.30 12.13 -9.53
CA VAL A 317 -8.14 13.44 -10.15
C VAL A 317 -6.98 14.16 -9.48
N LYS A 318 -6.03 14.70 -10.25
CA LYS A 318 -4.90 15.49 -9.74
C LYS A 318 -4.94 16.91 -10.29
N SER A 319 -4.55 17.88 -9.47
CA SER A 319 -4.32 19.24 -9.94
C SER A 319 -3.09 19.29 -10.86
N LYS A 320 -3.19 20.04 -11.96
CA LYS A 320 -2.04 20.39 -12.82
C LYS A 320 -1.26 21.57 -12.26
N VAL A 321 -1.88 22.37 -11.41
CA VAL A 321 -1.20 23.44 -10.65
C VAL A 321 -0.52 22.78 -9.47
N GLN A 322 0.80 22.56 -9.59
CA GLN A 322 1.60 21.99 -8.52
C GLN A 322 2.05 23.11 -7.57
N THR A 323 1.73 22.96 -6.29
CA THR A 323 2.38 23.70 -5.22
C THR A 323 3.68 23.00 -4.87
N ALA A 324 4.67 23.72 -4.37
CA ALA A 324 5.94 23.15 -3.90
C ALA A 324 5.80 22.44 -2.54
N ASN A 325 4.59 22.02 -2.17
CA ASN A 325 4.31 21.31 -0.91
C ASN A 325 4.51 19.82 -1.10
N ILE A 326 4.87 19.13 -0.02
CA ILE A 326 5.00 17.66 -0.03
C ILE A 326 3.69 16.96 -0.44
N PHE A 327 2.54 17.54 -0.07
CA PHE A 327 1.24 17.05 -0.47
C PHE A 327 0.80 17.66 -1.79
N LYS A 328 0.69 16.83 -2.83
CA LYS A 328 0.12 17.22 -4.14
C LYS A 328 -1.40 17.11 -4.10
N ARG A 329 -2.10 18.14 -4.59
CA ARG A 329 -3.57 18.20 -4.52
C ARG A 329 -4.22 17.12 -5.39
N LYS A 330 -5.01 16.26 -4.76
CA LYS A 330 -5.67 15.08 -5.34
C LYS A 330 -7.08 14.94 -4.77
N ILE A 331 -8.02 14.60 -5.65
CA ILE A 331 -9.38 14.19 -5.31
C ILE A 331 -9.54 12.73 -5.71
N LEU A 332 -10.11 11.93 -4.82
CA LEU A 332 -10.59 10.58 -5.12
C LEU A 332 -12.12 10.62 -5.13
N VAL A 333 -12.72 10.47 -6.31
CA VAL A 333 -14.18 10.43 -6.47
C VAL A 333 -14.65 8.98 -6.48
N MET A 334 -15.62 8.64 -5.64
CA MET A 334 -16.28 7.34 -5.58
C MET A 334 -17.58 7.40 -6.38
N ILE A 335 -17.75 6.51 -7.36
CA ILE A 335 -18.85 6.51 -8.33
C ILE A 335 -19.57 5.16 -8.24
N ASP A 336 -20.89 5.18 -8.23
CA ASP A 336 -21.69 3.96 -8.29
C ASP A 336 -21.50 3.25 -9.64
N LYS A 337 -21.26 1.94 -9.62
CA LYS A 337 -20.98 1.18 -10.85
C LYS A 337 -22.20 1.02 -11.77
N ASP A 338 -23.42 1.13 -11.23
CA ASP A 338 -24.65 0.83 -11.96
C ASP A 338 -25.32 2.12 -12.47
N SER A 339 -25.44 3.14 -11.62
CA SER A 339 -26.02 4.44 -11.97
C SER A 339 -25.00 5.42 -12.55
N PHE A 340 -23.70 5.23 -12.27
CA PHE A 340 -22.62 6.19 -12.56
C PHE A 340 -22.79 7.53 -11.86
N GLU A 341 -23.63 7.60 -10.83
CA GLU A 341 -23.75 8.79 -9.99
C GLU A 341 -22.56 8.87 -9.03
N PRO A 342 -22.02 10.08 -8.80
CA PRO A 342 -21.02 10.29 -7.76
C PRO A 342 -21.65 10.05 -6.38
N LEU A 343 -21.03 9.17 -5.60
CA LEU A 343 -21.49 8.81 -4.26
C LEU A 343 -20.81 9.66 -3.19
N ASN A 344 -19.48 9.77 -3.28
CA ASN A 344 -18.67 10.42 -2.26
C ASN A 344 -17.33 10.87 -2.87
N TYR A 345 -16.56 11.65 -2.13
CA TYR A 345 -15.19 12.03 -2.49
C TYR A 345 -14.30 12.21 -1.26
N MET A 346 -13.01 11.99 -1.46
CA MET A 346 -11.94 12.38 -0.54
C MET A 346 -11.05 13.42 -1.21
N ASP A 347 -10.70 14.47 -0.48
CA ASP A 347 -9.82 15.54 -0.97
C ASP A 347 -8.67 15.78 0.01
N THR A 348 -7.46 15.81 -0.54
CA THR A 348 -6.24 16.16 0.18
C THR A 348 -6.20 17.61 0.69
N SER A 349 -7.07 18.51 0.20
CA SER A 349 -7.11 19.91 0.65
C SER A 349 -7.25 20.04 2.16
N SER A 350 -8.11 19.22 2.77
CA SER A 350 -8.31 19.19 4.23
C SER A 350 -7.03 18.89 5.02
N MET A 351 -6.12 18.07 4.47
CA MET A 351 -4.81 17.83 5.07
C MET A 351 -3.86 19.02 4.89
N MET A 352 -3.99 19.75 3.79
CA MET A 352 -3.19 20.96 3.54
C MET A 352 -3.61 22.12 4.44
N GLU A 353 -4.92 22.30 4.63
CA GLU A 353 -5.51 23.34 5.48
C GLU A 353 -5.02 23.27 6.94
N MET A 354 -4.65 22.08 7.43
CA MET A 354 -4.08 21.92 8.78
C MET A 354 -2.77 22.71 8.97
N TYR A 355 -2.05 22.99 7.87
CA TYR A 355 -0.77 23.67 7.89
C TYR A 355 -0.87 25.15 7.50
N ASP A 356 -2.06 25.67 7.19
CA ASP A 356 -2.25 27.08 6.81
C ASP A 356 -1.86 28.05 7.94
N ALA A 357 -1.91 27.58 9.19
CA ALA A 357 -1.51 28.34 10.37
C ALA A 357 -0.01 28.26 10.69
N PHE A 358 0.77 27.44 9.99
CA PHE A 358 2.18 27.25 10.30
C PHE A 358 3.02 28.40 9.75
N ASP A 359 4.00 28.84 10.53
CA ASP A 359 4.93 29.88 10.11
C ASP A 359 5.97 29.33 9.13
N GLN A 360 6.48 30.18 8.23
CA GLN A 360 7.58 29.78 7.34
C GLN A 360 8.91 29.85 8.09
N ALA A 361 9.70 28.78 8.04
CA ALA A 361 11.01 28.70 8.71
C ALA A 361 12.04 29.71 8.18
N GLY A 362 11.78 30.29 6.99
CA GLY A 362 12.59 31.35 6.38
C GLY A 362 12.54 31.34 4.86
N GLU A 363 13.26 32.27 4.24
CA GLU A 363 13.38 32.34 2.78
C GLU A 363 14.44 31.36 2.24
N VAL A 364 14.30 30.96 0.99
CA VAL A 364 15.27 30.12 0.29
C VAL A 364 16.56 30.91 0.02
N MET A 365 17.66 30.51 0.66
CA MET A 365 18.95 31.18 0.59
C MET A 365 19.97 30.46 -0.30
N ILE A 366 19.73 29.19 -0.65
CA ILE A 366 20.62 28.41 -1.50
C ILE A 366 19.96 28.02 -2.82
N SER A 367 20.76 27.93 -3.87
CA SER A 367 20.31 27.47 -5.19
C SER A 367 20.23 25.94 -5.26
N LYS A 368 19.35 25.43 -6.14
CA LYS A 368 19.26 24.00 -6.50
C LYS A 368 20.63 23.40 -6.87
N LYS A 369 21.49 24.15 -7.57
CA LYS A 369 22.86 23.69 -7.92
C LYS A 369 23.77 23.54 -6.70
N GLN A 370 23.63 24.40 -5.69
CA GLN A 370 24.37 24.26 -4.44
C GLN A 370 23.84 23.09 -3.61
N ALA A 371 22.52 22.89 -3.57
CA ALA A 371 21.90 21.75 -2.90
C ALA A 371 22.35 20.42 -3.53
N LEU A 372 22.33 20.32 -4.87
CA LEU A 372 22.76 19.12 -5.60
C LEU A 372 24.18 18.68 -5.23
N LYS A 373 25.12 19.62 -5.13
CA LYS A 373 26.50 19.33 -4.70
C LYS A 373 26.59 18.79 -3.27
N LYS A 374 25.71 19.26 -2.38
CA LYS A 374 25.71 18.86 -0.97
C LYS A 374 25.07 17.49 -0.77
N ILE A 375 24.01 17.19 -1.52
CA ILE A 375 23.26 15.95 -1.36
C ILE A 375 23.92 14.75 -2.06
N HIS A 376 24.78 14.97 -3.07
CA HIS A 376 25.36 13.92 -3.90
C HIS A 376 25.97 12.74 -3.12
N LYS A 377 26.61 12.99 -1.97
CA LYS A 377 27.25 11.93 -1.15
C LYS A 377 26.26 11.10 -0.31
N HIS A 378 25.00 11.50 -0.27
CA HIS A 378 23.92 10.86 0.48
C HIS A 378 22.93 10.10 -0.41
N LEU A 379 23.13 10.17 -1.73
CA LEU A 379 22.31 9.45 -2.70
C LEU A 379 22.60 7.95 -2.63
N GLU A 380 21.55 7.15 -2.68
CA GLU A 380 21.61 5.70 -2.75
C GLU A 380 21.07 5.24 -4.09
N LEU A 381 21.82 4.35 -4.76
CA LEU A 381 21.38 3.70 -5.99
C LEU A 381 21.53 2.20 -5.82
N LYS A 382 20.42 1.49 -5.65
CA LYS A 382 20.38 0.05 -5.37
C LYS A 382 19.68 -0.72 -6.48
N PRO A 383 20.13 -1.93 -6.85
CA PRO A 383 19.42 -2.78 -7.80
C PRO A 383 18.09 -3.27 -7.20
N ILE A 384 17.01 -3.18 -7.99
CA ILE A 384 15.67 -3.66 -7.64
C ILE A 384 14.99 -4.23 -8.88
N TYR A 385 14.15 -5.25 -8.71
CA TYR A 385 13.25 -5.70 -9.76
C TYR A 385 11.92 -4.97 -9.68
N VAL A 386 11.52 -4.30 -10.76
CA VAL A 386 10.23 -3.61 -10.84
C VAL A 386 9.32 -4.41 -11.77
N TYR A 387 8.12 -4.74 -11.31
CA TYR A 387 7.13 -5.40 -12.15
C TYR A 387 6.59 -4.42 -13.20
N ASN A 388 6.71 -4.78 -14.47
CA ASN A 388 6.18 -4.01 -15.58
C ASN A 388 4.90 -4.65 -16.12
N HIS A 389 3.74 -4.07 -15.79
CA HIS A 389 2.43 -4.56 -16.21
C HIS A 389 2.29 -4.67 -17.74
N GLN A 390 2.88 -3.75 -18.52
CA GLN A 390 2.79 -3.79 -19.99
C GLN A 390 3.56 -4.97 -20.59
N GLN A 391 4.63 -5.41 -19.93
CA GLN A 391 5.49 -6.50 -20.39
C GLN A 391 5.20 -7.83 -19.70
N ASN A 392 4.36 -7.84 -18.67
CA ASN A 392 4.14 -9.00 -17.79
C ASN A 392 5.48 -9.61 -17.31
N ALA A 393 6.40 -8.76 -16.86
CA ALA A 393 7.76 -9.14 -16.56
C ALA A 393 8.37 -8.29 -15.44
N TYR A 394 9.22 -8.90 -14.63
CA TYR A 394 10.11 -8.19 -13.71
C TYR A 394 11.33 -7.70 -14.48
N VAL A 395 11.56 -6.38 -14.43
CA VAL A 395 12.70 -5.72 -15.08
C VAL A 395 13.67 -5.17 -14.06
N LEU A 396 14.97 -5.37 -14.27
CA LEU A 396 15.99 -4.84 -13.38
C LEU A 396 16.10 -3.31 -13.54
N CYS A 397 16.01 -2.61 -12.42
CA CYS A 397 16.10 -1.14 -12.34
C CYS A 397 17.09 -0.73 -11.25
N GLY A 398 17.55 0.51 -11.30
CA GLY A 398 18.17 1.20 -10.18
C GLY A 398 17.13 2.00 -9.41
N MET A 399 16.98 1.73 -8.12
CA MET A 399 16.21 2.53 -7.19
C MET A 399 17.09 3.69 -6.72
N LEU A 400 16.77 4.90 -7.15
CA LEU A 400 17.41 6.12 -6.66
C LEU A 400 16.60 6.62 -5.46
N ASP A 401 17.25 6.68 -4.30
CA ASP A 401 16.65 7.14 -3.05
C ASP A 401 17.64 8.04 -2.29
N CYS A 402 17.12 8.85 -1.36
CA CYS A 402 17.91 9.70 -0.48
C CYS A 402 17.14 10.02 0.81
N GLN A 403 17.58 9.44 1.93
CA GLN A 403 17.01 9.67 3.27
C GLN A 403 17.35 11.04 3.88
N TYR A 404 17.96 11.92 3.09
CA TYR A 404 18.41 13.25 3.49
C TYR A 404 17.86 14.31 2.54
N ALA A 405 17.76 15.53 3.04
CA ALA A 405 17.45 16.72 2.26
C ALA A 405 18.43 17.84 2.60
N VAL A 406 18.47 18.88 1.75
CA VAL A 406 19.24 20.09 2.02
C VAL A 406 18.27 21.20 2.41
N ASN A 407 18.32 21.61 3.68
CA ASN A 407 17.53 22.74 4.18
C ASN A 407 17.84 23.99 3.32
N ALA A 408 16.81 24.57 2.71
CA ALA A 408 16.96 25.63 1.72
C ALA A 408 17.29 27.00 2.35
N VAL A 409 17.06 27.16 3.66
CA VAL A 409 17.30 28.41 4.42
C VAL A 409 18.77 28.52 4.86
N ASN A 410 19.37 27.44 5.35
CA ASN A 410 20.73 27.46 5.91
C ASN A 410 21.73 26.57 5.14
N GLY A 411 21.24 25.75 4.21
CA GLY A 411 22.04 24.85 3.40
C GLY A 411 22.65 23.66 4.14
N LYS A 412 22.20 23.33 5.35
CA LYS A 412 22.61 22.10 6.04
C LYS A 412 21.95 20.88 5.41
N VAL A 413 22.68 19.76 5.39
CA VAL A 413 22.09 18.46 5.05
C VAL A 413 21.46 17.91 6.32
N VAL A 414 20.19 17.53 6.26
CA VAL A 414 19.39 17.03 7.38
C VAL A 414 18.69 15.73 6.98
N PRO A 415 18.48 14.79 7.90
CA PRO A 415 17.59 13.64 7.67
C PRO A 415 16.19 14.11 7.28
N LEU A 416 15.50 13.36 6.41
CA LEU A 416 14.11 13.64 6.07
C LEU A 416 13.17 13.52 7.28
N ALA A 417 13.47 12.65 8.23
CA ALA A 417 12.69 12.45 9.45
C ALA A 417 12.75 13.64 10.42
N ASP A 418 13.69 14.56 10.24
CA ASP A 418 13.87 15.75 11.08
C ASP A 418 13.18 17.00 10.49
N LEU A 419 12.48 16.87 9.35
CA LEU A 419 11.89 17.99 8.59
C LEU A 419 10.39 18.17 8.76
#